data_AF-A0A850C2Q5-F1
#
_entry.id   AF-A0A850C2Q5-F1
#
_cell.length_a   1.000
_cell.length_b   1.000
_cell.length_c   1.000
_cell.angle_alpha   90.00
_cell.angle_beta   90.00
_cell.angle_gamma   90.00
#
_symmetry.space_group_name_H-M   'P 1'
#
loop_
_entity.id
_entity.type
_entity.pdbx_description
1 polymer ?
#
loop_
_entity_poly.entity_id
_entity_poly.type
_entity_poly.pdbx_seq_one_letter_code
_entity_poly.pdbx_strand_id
1 'polypeptide(L)'
;MMKKDNRIRIRWRKRLLTLSLLLVLGGSVFASSSPGSAAPSQAPPGPDRYAVTTVDYTRYFWWLVRWGENDVECYIEVDHEGMPTPGDIYVDCGENIYEEWITQQPCREFDVNLCEGFYVVLIDKQPAQKQISTKLQAPIVQVSLENCNPVYTSSTSICESDPILVLTGVEPLQGYSITGIEGLYGGQPFNCGSPCRLKLPVTGEEMFALQFWAYSSYGDSSEAFEAQIRVAMTDQGNPDQPVYWFVDVLSSQWMGVPVATCVEAWGVLPPVGGPPEWLSTPTQSETLGTQIPYNYLAANLIQSGAVDASPCPDGGLLPDGGASACGMEIARPAVNDWQNQFDGIILNAARETGVPAHLLKNLFAIESQFWPGNSVKNDIGLGQLTEQGADTALMWNPPFFKQFCPLVMDSERCSKGYLYMGEENRSYLRLALINAVNATCENCPLGIDLDRAGFSITVFARTLMANCEQTSQVVWNYNGRKTPGQLGISYEDMWKFTLVNYNAGGGCLAEAFESASENKEPLTFEGISPYLAPACQGAIEYVNQISNR
;
A
#
# COMPACT_ATOMS: atom_id res chain seq x y z
N MET A 1 63.15 -26.59 11.07
CA MET A 1 62.07 -26.75 10.07
C MET A 1 61.71 -25.36 9.58
N MET A 2 62.39 -24.76 8.60
CA MET A 2 62.76 -25.20 7.24
C MET A 2 61.55 -25.26 6.28
N LYS A 3 61.14 -24.08 5.78
CA LYS A 3 60.69 -23.92 4.39
C LYS A 3 61.94 -23.76 3.53
N LYS A 4 62.02 -24.45 2.39
CA LYS A 4 63.10 -24.28 1.41
C LYS A 4 62.51 -24.14 0.01
N ASP A 5 62.87 -23.01 -0.58
CA ASP A 5 62.74 -22.56 -1.96
C ASP A 5 63.36 -23.48 -3.02
N ASN A 6 62.92 -23.29 -4.27
CA ASN A 6 63.70 -23.44 -5.51
C ASN A 6 62.81 -23.02 -6.71
N ARG A 7 63.14 -22.22 -7.75
CA ARG A 7 64.35 -21.57 -8.34
C ARG A 7 63.84 -20.42 -9.24
N ILE A 8 64.34 -19.17 -9.22
CA ILE A 8 65.48 -18.55 -9.96
C ILE A 8 65.52 -18.87 -11.48
N ARG A 9 65.03 -17.94 -12.35
CA ARG A 9 65.77 -16.95 -13.21
C ARG A 9 66.88 -17.51 -14.11
N ILE A 10 66.88 -17.14 -15.41
CA ILE A 10 67.95 -16.35 -16.09
C ILE A 10 67.63 -16.09 -17.58
N ARG A 11 68.09 -14.92 -18.02
CA ARG A 11 67.93 -14.17 -19.26
C ARG A 11 68.86 -14.61 -20.41
N TRP A 12 68.38 -14.35 -21.65
CA TRP A 12 69.06 -13.69 -22.79
C TRP A 12 69.78 -14.49 -23.91
N ARG A 13 69.30 -14.17 -25.14
CA ARG A 13 70.03 -13.77 -26.38
C ARG A 13 70.25 -14.80 -27.52
N LYS A 14 69.63 -14.45 -28.68
CA LYS A 14 70.21 -14.04 -29.99
C LYS A 14 69.93 -14.93 -31.22
N ARG A 15 69.47 -14.23 -32.29
CA ARG A 15 69.69 -14.43 -33.75
C ARG A 15 68.90 -15.57 -34.41
N LEU A 16 68.45 -15.54 -35.67
CA LEU A 16 68.44 -14.64 -36.84
C LEU A 16 67.48 -15.29 -37.87
N LEU A 17 67.07 -14.53 -38.91
CA LEU A 17 66.44 -14.91 -40.21
C LEU A 17 65.01 -14.33 -40.35
N THR A 18 64.81 -13.11 -40.86
CA THR A 18 64.71 -12.69 -42.28
C THR A 18 63.82 -13.58 -43.16
N LEU A 19 62.63 -13.07 -43.51
CA LEU A 19 62.24 -12.94 -44.92
C LEU A 19 61.21 -11.82 -45.10
N SER A 20 61.54 -10.97 -46.06
CA SER A 20 60.86 -9.77 -46.51
C SER A 20 59.74 -10.10 -47.52
N LEU A 21 58.73 -9.23 -47.66
CA LEU A 21 58.43 -8.45 -48.89
C LEU A 21 57.00 -7.82 -48.85
N LEU A 22 57.00 -6.48 -48.97
CA LEU A 22 56.21 -5.63 -49.90
C LEU A 22 54.69 -5.45 -49.66
N LEU A 23 54.28 -4.21 -49.32
CA LEU A 23 53.69 -3.16 -50.20
C LEU A 23 52.15 -3.30 -50.25
N VAL A 24 51.28 -2.30 -50.17
CA VAL A 24 51.28 -0.88 -50.54
C VAL A 24 50.15 -0.18 -49.77
N LEU A 25 50.44 1.05 -49.36
CA LEU A 25 49.61 2.27 -49.23
C LEU A 25 48.07 2.18 -49.33
N GLY A 26 47.42 2.89 -48.42
CA GLY A 26 46.06 3.39 -48.61
C GLY A 26 45.49 3.98 -47.33
N GLY A 27 45.85 5.22 -47.01
CA GLY A 27 45.29 5.94 -45.87
C GLY A 27 43.79 6.20 -46.04
N SER A 28 43.07 6.17 -44.92
CA SER A 28 41.81 6.89 -44.71
C SER A 28 41.57 7.02 -43.22
N VAL A 29 41.57 8.27 -42.77
CA VAL A 29 41.12 8.71 -41.47
C VAL A 29 39.66 8.29 -41.31
N PHE A 30 39.38 7.35 -40.42
CA PHE A 30 38.03 7.18 -39.90
C PHE A 30 37.93 7.95 -38.60
N ALA A 31 37.46 9.19 -38.71
CA ALA A 31 36.72 9.82 -37.64
C ALA A 31 35.44 9.01 -37.47
N SER A 32 35.39 8.16 -36.45
CA SER A 32 34.17 7.52 -36.00
C SER A 32 33.27 8.59 -35.37
N SER A 33 32.48 9.26 -36.20
CA SER A 33 31.25 9.89 -35.74
C SER A 33 30.31 8.76 -35.34
N SER A 34 30.16 8.54 -34.03
CA SER A 34 29.06 7.73 -33.50
C SER A 34 27.76 8.32 -34.05
N PRO A 35 26.94 7.56 -34.80
CA PRO A 35 25.55 7.92 -34.93
C PRO A 35 24.96 7.72 -33.54
N GLY A 36 24.63 8.82 -32.87
CA GLY A 36 23.68 8.79 -31.79
C GLY A 36 22.36 8.28 -32.37
N SER A 37 22.17 6.97 -32.37
CA SER A 37 20.86 6.36 -32.51
C SER A 37 20.11 6.69 -31.23
N ALA A 38 19.52 7.88 -31.16
CA ALA A 38 18.35 8.06 -30.34
C ALA A 38 17.25 7.23 -31.01
N ALA A 39 17.04 6.01 -30.51
CA ALA A 39 15.74 5.39 -30.65
C ALA A 39 14.72 6.41 -30.09
N PRO A 40 13.58 6.65 -30.75
CA PRO A 40 12.53 7.46 -30.11
C PRO A 40 12.20 6.76 -28.79
N SER A 41 12.49 7.41 -27.66
CA SER A 41 12.05 6.93 -26.37
C SER A 41 10.53 7.00 -26.40
N GLN A 42 9.86 5.84 -26.46
CA GLN A 42 8.42 5.76 -26.28
C GLN A 42 7.99 6.13 -24.85
N ALA A 43 8.95 6.38 -23.96
CA ALA A 43 8.73 6.91 -22.62
C ALA A 43 8.88 8.44 -22.60
N PRO A 44 8.02 9.17 -21.85
CA PRO A 44 8.17 10.60 -21.65
C PRO A 44 9.52 10.92 -20.99
N PRO A 45 10.07 12.13 -21.21
CA PRO A 45 11.28 12.58 -20.51
C PRO A 45 11.12 12.61 -18.98
N GLY A 46 9.89 12.50 -18.48
CA GLY A 46 9.53 12.48 -17.06
C GLY A 46 9.42 13.88 -16.47
N PRO A 47 9.03 13.99 -15.19
CA PRO A 47 9.02 15.25 -14.48
C PRO A 47 10.46 15.64 -14.10
N ASP A 48 10.91 16.79 -14.60
CA ASP A 48 12.23 17.34 -14.31
C ASP A 48 12.09 18.81 -13.89
N ARG A 49 11.53 19.00 -12.69
CA ARG A 49 11.20 20.33 -12.16
C ARG A 49 11.63 20.49 -10.70
N TYR A 50 12.49 21.46 -10.48
CA TYR A 50 13.03 21.81 -9.18
C TYR A 50 13.08 23.33 -9.02
N ALA A 51 12.73 23.81 -7.84
CA ALA A 51 13.03 25.18 -7.42
C ALA A 51 14.36 25.18 -6.66
N VAL A 52 15.29 26.03 -7.09
CA VAL A 52 16.56 26.22 -6.38
C VAL A 52 16.41 27.39 -5.43
N THR A 53 16.52 27.12 -4.14
CA THR A 53 16.57 28.15 -3.10
C THR A 53 17.99 28.26 -2.56
N THR A 54 18.55 29.47 -2.59
CA THR A 54 19.82 29.74 -1.92
C THR A 54 19.56 29.94 -0.44
N VAL A 55 20.16 29.10 0.38
CA VAL A 55 20.09 29.21 1.85
C VAL A 55 21.44 29.64 2.36
N ASP A 56 21.43 30.73 3.13
CA ASP A 56 22.58 31.18 3.91
C ASP A 56 22.77 30.23 5.09
N TYR A 57 23.99 29.75 5.28
CA TYR A 57 24.38 28.96 6.44
C TYR A 57 25.80 29.34 6.88
N THR A 58 26.20 28.89 8.06
CA THR A 58 27.57 29.07 8.54
C THR A 58 28.32 27.76 8.33
N ARG A 59 29.44 27.81 7.61
CA ARG A 59 30.41 26.71 7.57
C ARG A 59 31.30 26.79 8.79
N TYR A 60 31.53 25.66 9.43
CA TYR A 60 32.46 25.51 10.53
C TYR A 60 33.60 24.61 10.09
N PHE A 61 34.83 25.10 10.26
CA PHE A 61 36.04 24.36 9.93
C PHE A 61 36.68 23.86 11.22
N TRP A 62 36.90 22.55 11.28
CA TRP A 62 37.50 21.90 12.43
C TRP A 62 38.78 21.18 12.02
N TRP A 63 39.75 21.17 12.93
CA TRP A 63 40.90 20.29 12.84
C TRP A 63 40.72 19.14 13.81
N LEU A 64 40.94 17.93 13.31
CA LEU A 64 41.18 16.76 14.14
C LEU A 64 42.68 16.64 14.37
N VAL A 65 43.10 16.61 15.64
CA VAL A 65 44.51 16.58 16.03
C VAL A 65 44.72 15.51 17.07
N ARG A 66 45.84 14.78 16.99
CA ARG A 66 46.24 13.82 18.01
C ARG A 66 46.89 14.54 19.18
N TRP A 67 46.51 14.18 20.40
CA TRP A 67 47.00 14.81 21.61
C TRP A 67 48.52 14.63 21.75
N GLY A 68 49.24 15.71 22.05
CA GLY A 68 50.70 15.70 22.11
C GLY A 68 51.41 15.85 20.75
N GLU A 69 50.66 15.87 19.65
CA GLU A 69 51.19 16.11 18.30
C GLU A 69 50.73 17.49 17.78
N ASN A 70 51.51 18.05 16.85
CA ASN A 70 51.22 19.34 16.22
C ASN A 70 50.69 19.19 14.79
N ASP A 71 50.65 17.97 14.27
CA ASP A 71 50.22 17.69 12.91
C ASP A 71 48.70 17.56 12.87
N VAL A 72 48.08 18.21 11.88
CA VAL A 72 46.64 18.10 11.63
C VAL A 72 46.39 16.80 10.90
N GLU A 73 45.63 15.91 11.54
CA GLU A 73 45.35 14.57 11.04
C GLU A 73 44.23 14.62 9.98
N CYS A 74 43.24 15.48 10.19
CA CYS A 74 42.12 15.66 9.29
C CYS A 74 41.49 17.06 9.40
N TYR A 75 41.00 17.55 8.26
CA TYR A 75 40.21 18.78 8.16
C TYR A 75 38.75 18.40 7.98
N ILE A 76 37.87 18.92 8.83
CA ILE A 76 36.45 18.60 8.85
C ILE A 76 35.65 19.86 8.53
N GLU A 77 34.74 19.79 7.56
CA GLU A 77 33.85 20.89 7.17
C GLU A 77 32.40 20.51 7.48
N VAL A 78 31.78 21.21 8.45
CA VAL A 78 30.37 20.96 8.81
C VAL A 78 29.48 22.18 8.55
N ASP A 79 28.22 21.91 8.25
CA ASP A 79 27.18 22.90 7.98
C ASP A 79 26.17 23.08 9.13
N HIS A 80 26.50 22.56 10.32
CA HIS A 80 25.70 22.66 11.53
C HIS A 80 26.51 23.24 12.71
N GLU A 81 25.79 23.82 13.68
CA GLU A 81 26.40 24.27 14.94
C GLU A 81 26.78 23.10 15.85
N GLY A 82 27.83 23.27 16.64
CA GLY A 82 28.34 22.27 17.58
C GLY A 82 29.56 21.52 17.07
N MET A 83 30.04 20.54 17.86
CA MET A 83 31.17 19.70 17.46
C MET A 83 30.79 18.77 16.30
N PRO A 84 31.73 18.39 15.42
CA PRO A 84 31.50 17.39 14.39
C PRO A 84 30.92 16.10 14.99
N THR A 85 29.93 15.54 14.30
CA THR A 85 29.36 14.24 14.66
C THR A 85 30.29 13.11 14.21
N PRO A 86 30.13 11.88 14.73
CA PRO A 86 30.87 10.74 14.23
C PRO A 86 30.70 10.51 12.71
N GLY A 87 29.54 10.86 12.14
CA GLY A 87 29.30 10.77 10.70
C GLY A 87 30.17 11.74 9.90
N ASP A 88 30.33 12.97 10.37
CA ASP A 88 31.18 13.98 9.71
C ASP A 88 32.64 13.54 9.69
N ILE A 89 33.12 12.96 10.80
CA ILE A 89 34.49 12.42 10.91
C ILE A 89 34.68 11.23 9.97
N TYR A 90 33.69 10.36 9.82
CA TYR A 90 33.76 9.25 8.86
C TYR A 90 33.86 9.76 7.41
N VAL A 91 33.04 10.75 7.05
CA VAL A 91 32.99 11.29 5.68
C VAL A 91 34.29 12.03 5.32
N ASP A 92 34.77 12.90 6.21
CA ASP A 92 35.92 13.76 5.91
C ASP A 92 37.28 13.10 6.21
N CYS A 93 37.34 12.21 7.22
CA CYS A 93 38.59 11.61 7.70
C CYS A 93 38.74 10.13 7.36
N GLY A 94 37.68 9.46 6.93
CA GLY A 94 37.68 8.05 6.55
C GLY A 94 37.57 7.06 7.72
N GLU A 95 37.35 5.79 7.36
CA GLU A 95 36.98 4.71 8.28
C GLU A 95 38.00 4.46 9.41
N ASN A 96 39.30 4.44 9.11
CA ASN A 96 40.34 4.16 10.11
C ASN A 96 40.36 5.20 11.25
N ILE A 97 40.32 6.49 10.89
CA ILE A 97 40.31 7.59 11.86
C ILE A 97 38.99 7.60 12.63
N TYR A 98 37.87 7.33 11.95
CA TYR A 98 36.58 7.20 12.58
C TYR A 98 36.55 6.08 13.64
N GLU A 99 37.07 4.89 13.34
CA GLU A 99 37.11 3.77 14.29
C GLU A 99 37.94 4.12 15.54
N GLU A 100 39.10 4.75 15.38
CA GLU A 100 39.89 5.26 16.51
C GLU A 100 39.13 6.34 17.30
N TRP A 101 38.45 7.26 16.61
CA TRP A 101 37.69 8.36 17.23
C TRP A 101 36.51 7.88 18.08
N ILE A 102 35.77 6.87 17.65
CA ILE A 102 34.60 6.37 18.39
C ILE A 102 34.99 5.41 19.53
N THR A 103 36.16 4.78 19.45
CA THR A 103 36.62 3.80 20.44
C THR A 103 37.46 4.43 21.55
N GLN A 104 38.05 5.60 21.33
CA GLN A 104 38.77 6.33 22.37
C GLN A 104 37.86 6.69 23.55
N GLN A 105 38.41 6.66 24.75
CA GLN A 105 37.69 7.09 25.95
C GLN A 105 37.89 8.60 26.20
N PRO A 106 36.90 9.30 26.77
CA PRO A 106 37.08 10.69 27.17
C PRO A 106 38.27 10.82 28.14
N CYS A 107 39.16 11.77 27.90
CA CYS A 107 40.26 12.02 28.83
C CYS A 107 39.71 12.49 30.20
N ARG A 108 40.09 11.79 31.27
CA ARG A 108 39.74 12.11 32.66
C ARG A 108 40.95 12.43 33.53
N GLU A 109 42.12 12.60 32.91
CA GLU A 109 43.35 12.90 33.62
C GLU A 109 43.31 14.32 34.21
N PHE A 110 43.84 14.46 35.43
CA PHE A 110 43.98 15.78 36.06
C PHE A 110 45.10 16.60 35.43
N ASP A 111 46.17 15.95 34.96
CA ASP A 111 47.21 16.57 34.15
C ASP A 111 46.90 16.34 32.67
N VAL A 112 46.57 17.43 31.99
CA VAL A 112 46.18 17.43 30.57
C VAL A 112 47.30 16.92 29.65
N ASN A 113 48.56 16.92 30.09
CA ASN A 113 49.67 16.38 29.29
C ASN A 113 49.68 14.84 29.23
N LEU A 114 48.88 14.17 30.07
CA LEU A 114 48.73 12.71 30.10
C LEU A 114 47.54 12.22 29.27
N CYS A 115 46.76 13.12 28.67
CA CYS A 115 45.69 12.73 27.75
C CYS A 115 46.29 12.09 26.49
N GLU A 116 45.63 11.08 25.98
CA GLU A 116 45.93 10.43 24.70
C GLU A 116 44.67 10.38 23.85
N GLY A 117 44.83 10.28 22.53
CA GLY A 117 43.72 10.22 21.58
C GLY A 117 43.58 11.49 20.75
N PHE A 118 42.45 11.63 20.08
CA PHE A 118 42.12 12.75 19.22
C PHE A 118 41.27 13.79 19.94
N TYR A 119 41.44 15.04 19.52
CA TYR A 119 40.54 16.13 19.88
C TYR A 119 40.24 16.97 18.65
N VAL A 120 39.11 17.68 18.69
CA VAL A 120 38.69 18.61 17.64
C VAL A 120 38.87 20.05 18.10
N VAL A 121 39.35 20.90 17.21
CA VAL A 121 39.48 22.34 17.44
C VAL A 121 38.74 23.09 16.35
N LEU A 122 37.83 23.99 16.74
CA LEU A 122 37.19 24.90 15.80
C LEU A 122 38.22 25.96 15.41
N ILE A 123 38.59 26.00 14.13
CA ILE A 123 39.64 26.90 13.64
C ILE A 123 39.07 28.11 12.88
N ASP A 124 37.90 27.96 12.26
CA ASP A 124 37.27 29.06 11.53
C ASP A 124 35.76 28.85 11.40
N LYS A 125 35.05 29.95 11.15
CA LYS A 125 33.64 29.94 10.76
C LYS A 125 33.38 31.02 9.73
N GLN A 126 32.71 30.66 8.65
CA GLN A 126 32.48 31.59 7.54
C GLN A 126 31.02 31.52 7.09
N PRO A 127 30.40 32.66 6.74
CA PRO A 127 29.11 32.65 6.07
C PRO A 127 29.28 32.01 4.70
N ALA A 128 28.37 31.12 4.35
CA ALA A 128 28.35 30.42 3.08
C ALA A 128 26.92 30.30 2.55
N GLN A 129 26.82 29.99 1.28
CA GLN A 129 25.55 29.75 0.61
C GLN A 129 25.56 28.35 0.03
N LYS A 130 24.44 27.64 0.21
CA LYS A 130 24.18 26.40 -0.52
C LYS A 130 22.86 26.49 -1.25
N GLN A 131 22.82 25.87 -2.42
CA GLN A 131 21.61 25.74 -3.22
C GLN A 131 20.87 24.48 -2.77
N ILE A 132 19.64 24.66 -2.30
CA ILE A 132 18.74 23.55 -2.00
C ILE A 132 17.74 23.44 -3.14
N SER A 133 17.75 22.30 -3.82
CA SER A 133 16.79 21.98 -4.86
C SER A 133 15.56 21.32 -4.24
N THR A 134 14.40 21.96 -4.34
CA THR A 134 13.13 21.40 -3.90
C THR A 134 12.36 20.89 -5.11
N LYS A 135 11.96 19.61 -5.11
CA LYS A 135 11.14 19.02 -6.17
C LYS A 135 9.77 19.70 -6.19
N LEU A 136 9.35 20.17 -7.37
CA LEU A 136 8.03 20.80 -7.56
C LEU A 136 6.98 19.76 -7.95
N GLN A 137 5.70 20.09 -7.77
CA GLN A 137 4.60 19.22 -8.18
C GLN A 137 4.59 19.05 -9.71
N ALA A 138 4.59 17.80 -10.15
CA ALA A 138 4.55 17.40 -11.57
C ALA A 138 3.14 17.60 -12.16
N PRO A 139 3.01 17.76 -13.49
CA PRO A 139 1.70 17.76 -14.12
C PRO A 139 1.12 16.35 -14.04
N ILE A 140 -0.22 16.24 -14.07
CA ILE A 140 -0.93 14.96 -14.05
C ILE A 140 -1.93 14.90 -15.20
N VAL A 141 -2.49 13.73 -15.47
CA VAL A 141 -3.57 13.55 -16.46
C VAL A 141 -4.73 12.86 -15.79
N GLN A 142 -5.84 13.55 -15.60
CA GLN A 142 -7.07 12.99 -15.04
C GLN A 142 -7.84 12.18 -16.10
N VAL A 143 -8.43 11.06 -15.71
CA VAL A 143 -9.22 10.18 -16.57
C VAL A 143 -10.68 10.24 -16.15
N SER A 144 -11.57 10.48 -17.11
CA SER A 144 -13.03 10.52 -16.89
C SER A 144 -13.79 9.94 -18.08
N LEU A 145 -15.11 9.77 -17.95
CA LEU A 145 -15.99 9.32 -19.03
C LEU A 145 -17.03 10.38 -19.36
N GLU A 146 -17.23 10.62 -20.65
CA GLU A 146 -18.39 11.31 -21.19
C GLU A 146 -19.47 10.29 -21.57
N ASN A 147 -20.73 10.72 -21.55
CA ASN A 147 -21.92 9.91 -21.88
C ASN A 147 -22.26 8.77 -20.90
N CYS A 148 -21.59 8.73 -19.75
CA CYS A 148 -21.73 7.66 -18.77
C CYS A 148 -22.17 8.22 -17.43
N ASN A 149 -23.09 7.50 -16.79
CA ASN A 149 -23.52 7.75 -15.42
C ASN A 149 -22.80 6.76 -14.48
N PRO A 150 -22.19 7.24 -13.39
CA PRO A 150 -21.56 6.37 -12.40
C PRO A 150 -22.61 5.55 -11.64
N VAL A 151 -22.37 4.24 -11.51
CA VAL A 151 -23.20 3.33 -10.71
C VAL A 151 -22.35 2.77 -9.57
N TYR A 152 -22.38 3.47 -8.44
CA TYR A 152 -21.58 3.17 -7.25
C TYR A 152 -21.86 1.79 -6.65
N THR A 153 -23.09 1.27 -6.81
CA THR A 153 -23.48 -0.04 -6.27
C THR A 153 -22.77 -1.19 -6.91
N SER A 154 -22.45 -1.06 -8.20
CA SER A 154 -21.80 -2.07 -9.01
C SER A 154 -20.36 -1.72 -9.37
N SER A 155 -19.82 -0.63 -8.80
CA SER A 155 -18.47 -0.12 -9.10
C SER A 155 -18.19 0.01 -10.60
N THR A 156 -19.20 0.42 -11.38
CA THR A 156 -19.15 0.50 -12.85
C THR A 156 -19.76 1.82 -13.33
N SER A 157 -19.58 2.14 -14.61
CA SER A 157 -20.28 3.24 -15.28
C SER A 157 -21.22 2.71 -16.35
N ILE A 158 -22.44 3.23 -16.41
CA ILE A 158 -23.42 2.87 -17.45
C ILE A 158 -23.56 4.04 -18.42
N CYS A 159 -23.38 3.78 -19.70
CA CYS A 159 -23.47 4.78 -20.76
C CYS A 159 -24.68 4.48 -21.65
N GLU A 160 -25.52 5.48 -21.89
CA GLU A 160 -26.70 5.37 -22.77
C GLU A 160 -26.36 5.64 -24.25
N SER A 161 -25.12 6.06 -24.51
CA SER A 161 -24.57 6.25 -25.85
C SER A 161 -23.09 5.85 -25.85
N ASP A 162 -22.47 5.86 -27.03
CA ASP A 162 -21.08 5.45 -27.20
C ASP A 162 -20.16 6.12 -26.16
N PRO A 163 -19.43 5.33 -25.35
CA PRO A 163 -18.60 5.86 -24.30
C PRO A 163 -17.36 6.56 -24.85
N ILE A 164 -17.06 7.73 -24.28
CA ILE A 164 -15.88 8.52 -24.64
C ILE A 164 -15.01 8.67 -23.40
N LEU A 165 -13.77 8.19 -23.47
CA LEU A 165 -12.78 8.44 -22.44
C LEU A 165 -12.18 9.83 -22.62
N VAL A 166 -12.14 10.60 -21.54
CA VAL A 166 -11.61 11.97 -21.54
C VAL A 166 -10.38 12.03 -20.65
N LEU A 167 -9.23 12.31 -21.26
CA LEU A 167 -7.97 12.59 -20.57
C LEU A 167 -7.79 14.10 -20.44
N THR A 168 -7.72 14.62 -19.22
CA THR A 168 -7.57 16.05 -18.93
C THR A 168 -6.25 16.30 -18.21
N GLY A 169 -5.32 16.95 -18.89
CA GLY A 169 -4.05 17.35 -18.29
C GLY A 169 -4.23 18.51 -17.32
N VAL A 170 -3.59 18.41 -16.15
CA VAL A 170 -3.59 19.42 -15.09
C VAL A 170 -2.16 19.86 -14.79
N GLU A 171 -1.90 21.16 -14.92
CA GLU A 171 -0.63 21.79 -14.54
C GLU A 171 -0.77 22.47 -13.18
N PRO A 172 -0.10 21.98 -12.12
CA PRO A 172 -0.22 22.56 -10.78
C PRO A 172 0.54 23.90 -10.62
N LEU A 173 1.54 24.20 -11.46
CA LEU A 173 2.34 25.42 -11.33
C LEU A 173 1.67 26.63 -11.99
N GLN A 174 1.64 27.75 -11.27
CA GLN A 174 1.11 29.00 -11.80
C GLN A 174 1.94 29.52 -12.99
N GLY A 175 1.25 30.02 -14.03
CA GLY A 175 1.87 30.55 -15.23
C GLY A 175 2.31 29.50 -16.25
N TYR A 176 2.14 28.21 -15.94
CA TYR A 176 2.38 27.11 -16.85
C TYR A 176 1.06 26.45 -17.26
N SER A 177 1.08 25.73 -18.39
CA SER A 177 -0.09 25.06 -18.94
C SER A 177 0.29 23.75 -19.62
N ILE A 178 -0.65 22.81 -19.70
CA ILE A 178 -0.47 21.59 -20.49
C ILE A 178 -0.49 21.91 -21.97
N THR A 179 0.54 21.45 -22.69
CA THR A 179 0.75 21.69 -24.12
C THR A 179 0.24 20.53 -24.99
N GLY A 180 0.13 19.32 -24.44
CA GLY A 180 -0.40 18.16 -25.14
C GLY A 180 -0.46 16.92 -24.25
N ILE A 181 -1.19 15.91 -24.71
CA ILE A 181 -1.26 14.57 -24.13
C ILE A 181 -0.83 13.58 -25.21
N GLU A 182 0.04 12.65 -24.85
CA GLU A 182 0.48 11.55 -25.71
C GLU A 182 0.33 10.22 -24.98
N GLY A 183 0.38 9.13 -25.74
CA GLY A 183 0.26 7.81 -25.16
C GLY A 183 0.19 6.67 -26.17
N LEU A 184 -0.11 5.47 -25.66
CA LEU A 184 -0.33 4.25 -26.44
C LEU A 184 -1.74 3.73 -26.20
N TYR A 185 -2.56 3.72 -27.26
CA TYR A 185 -3.92 3.24 -27.29
C TYR A 185 -3.98 1.83 -27.90
N GLY A 186 -4.06 0.78 -27.07
CA GLY A 186 -3.94 -0.59 -27.57
C GLY A 186 -2.60 -0.82 -28.29
N GLY A 187 -1.53 -0.19 -27.80
CA GLY A 187 -0.20 -0.21 -28.39
C GLY A 187 0.02 0.74 -29.58
N GLN A 188 -1.02 1.44 -30.06
CA GLN A 188 -0.88 2.44 -31.14
C GLN A 188 -0.63 3.83 -30.56
N PRO A 189 0.39 4.58 -31.05
CA PRO A 189 0.67 5.91 -30.54
C PRO A 189 -0.46 6.89 -30.87
N PHE A 190 -0.80 7.75 -29.91
CA PHE A 190 -1.71 8.87 -30.11
C PHE A 190 -1.12 10.17 -29.54
N ASN A 191 -1.55 11.30 -30.09
CA ASN A 191 -1.24 12.65 -29.62
C ASN A 191 -2.49 13.53 -29.81
N CYS A 192 -2.81 14.32 -28.79
CA CYS A 192 -3.96 15.22 -28.76
C CYS A 192 -3.72 16.40 -27.80
N GLY A 193 -4.59 17.41 -27.89
CA GLY A 193 -4.63 18.50 -26.90
C GLY A 193 -5.25 18.06 -25.55
N SER A 194 -5.34 18.99 -24.60
CA SER A 194 -6.06 18.79 -23.34
C SER A 194 -7.36 19.63 -23.36
N PRO A 195 -8.56 19.03 -23.19
CA PRO A 195 -8.82 17.61 -22.96
C PRO A 195 -8.73 16.78 -24.25
N CYS A 196 -8.26 15.54 -24.11
CA CYS A 196 -8.18 14.54 -25.17
C CYS A 196 -9.34 13.56 -25.06
N ARG A 197 -10.08 13.36 -26.16
CA ARG A 197 -11.24 12.47 -26.22
C ARG A 197 -10.94 11.24 -27.06
N LEU A 198 -11.08 10.06 -26.47
CA LEU A 198 -10.80 8.77 -27.09
C LEU A 198 -12.06 7.91 -27.12
N LYS A 199 -12.42 7.39 -28.30
CA LYS A 199 -13.53 6.45 -28.44
C LYS A 199 -13.11 5.06 -28.00
N LEU A 200 -13.81 4.48 -27.04
CA LEU A 200 -13.48 3.16 -26.49
C LEU A 200 -13.98 2.03 -27.41
N PRO A 201 -13.16 1.01 -27.74
CA PRO A 201 -13.64 -0.20 -28.40
C PRO A 201 -14.51 -1.01 -27.44
N VAL A 202 -15.51 -1.71 -27.98
CA VAL A 202 -16.25 -2.73 -27.22
C VAL A 202 -15.35 -3.96 -27.10
N THR A 203 -15.02 -4.34 -25.87
CA THR A 203 -14.11 -5.46 -25.55
C THR A 203 -14.80 -6.63 -24.87
N GLY A 204 -16.07 -6.48 -24.47
CA GLY A 204 -16.79 -7.51 -23.72
C GLY A 204 -16.16 -7.70 -22.34
N GLU A 205 -15.67 -8.90 -22.05
CA GLU A 205 -14.98 -9.19 -20.78
C GLU A 205 -13.48 -8.85 -20.80
N GLU A 206 -12.90 -8.65 -21.98
CA GLU A 206 -11.47 -8.38 -22.12
C GLU A 206 -11.12 -6.95 -21.68
N MET A 207 -10.00 -6.81 -20.98
CA MET A 207 -9.41 -5.50 -20.67
C MET A 207 -8.44 -5.10 -21.77
N PHE A 208 -8.40 -3.81 -22.11
CA PHE A 208 -7.36 -3.24 -22.94
C PHE A 208 -6.60 -2.15 -22.19
N ALA A 209 -5.29 -2.08 -22.46
CA ALA A 209 -4.39 -1.15 -21.82
C ALA A 209 -4.32 0.18 -22.59
N LEU A 210 -4.30 1.27 -21.84
CA LEU A 210 -4.04 2.63 -22.29
C LEU A 210 -2.90 3.22 -21.48
N GLN A 211 -1.80 3.59 -22.14
CA GLN A 211 -0.73 4.36 -21.51
C GLN A 211 -0.82 5.83 -21.93
N PHE A 212 -0.56 6.77 -21.02
CA PHE A 212 -0.70 8.20 -21.31
C PHE A 212 0.15 9.08 -20.39
N TRP A 213 0.54 10.26 -20.88
CA TRP A 213 1.24 11.30 -20.14
C TRP A 213 0.93 12.68 -20.72
N ALA A 214 1.20 13.75 -19.97
CA ALA A 214 1.06 15.12 -20.43
C ALA A 214 2.39 15.85 -20.55
N TYR A 215 2.47 16.78 -21.49
CA TYR A 215 3.57 17.74 -21.62
C TYR A 215 3.19 19.09 -21.02
N SER A 216 4.14 19.74 -20.36
CA SER A 216 3.96 21.06 -19.77
C SER A 216 4.73 22.13 -20.55
N SER A 217 4.19 23.35 -20.56
CA SER A 217 4.93 24.53 -21.01
C SER A 217 6.12 24.87 -20.12
N TYR A 218 6.29 24.21 -18.97
CA TYR A 218 7.50 24.27 -18.15
C TYR A 218 8.72 23.68 -18.88
N GLY A 219 8.49 22.78 -19.84
CA GLY A 219 9.55 22.12 -20.61
C GLY A 219 9.78 20.65 -20.21
N ASP A 220 8.93 20.10 -19.36
CA ASP A 220 8.96 18.71 -18.91
C ASP A 220 7.62 17.99 -19.17
N SER A 221 7.45 16.81 -18.57
CA SER A 221 6.26 15.97 -18.73
C SER A 221 5.81 15.37 -17.40
N SER A 222 4.61 14.82 -17.38
CA SER A 222 4.18 13.96 -16.27
C SER A 222 4.96 12.65 -16.28
N GLU A 223 4.80 11.85 -15.23
CA GLU A 223 5.09 10.43 -15.31
C GLU A 223 4.16 9.75 -16.35
N ALA A 224 4.57 8.59 -16.86
CA ALA A 224 3.68 7.76 -17.67
C ALA A 224 2.68 7.05 -16.76
N PHE A 225 1.40 7.24 -17.03
CA PHE A 225 0.31 6.55 -16.35
C PHE A 225 -0.25 5.44 -17.22
N GLU A 226 -0.91 4.49 -16.58
CA GLU A 226 -1.60 3.40 -17.24
C GLU A 226 -3.07 3.34 -16.77
N ALA A 227 -3.95 2.96 -17.70
CA ALA A 227 -5.32 2.60 -17.43
C ALA A 227 -5.66 1.25 -18.06
N GLN A 228 -6.34 0.38 -17.31
CA GLN A 228 -6.96 -0.85 -17.82
C GLN A 228 -8.46 -0.59 -17.97
N ILE A 229 -8.98 -0.82 -19.18
CA ILE A 229 -10.35 -0.42 -19.52
C ILE A 229 -11.10 -1.63 -20.10
N ARG A 230 -12.35 -1.81 -19.67
CA ARG A 230 -13.28 -2.80 -20.21
C ARG A 230 -14.56 -2.11 -20.63
N VAL A 231 -15.06 -2.44 -21.83
CA VAL A 231 -16.36 -1.96 -22.33
C VAL A 231 -17.20 -3.14 -22.78
N ALA A 232 -18.29 -3.38 -22.07
CA ALA A 232 -19.26 -4.43 -22.40
C ALA A 232 -20.59 -3.81 -22.81
N MET A 233 -21.25 -4.42 -23.78
CA MET A 233 -22.56 -3.99 -24.28
C MET A 233 -23.64 -4.94 -23.75
N THR A 234 -24.83 -4.43 -23.46
CA THR A 234 -25.97 -5.26 -23.10
C THR A 234 -26.35 -6.21 -24.22
N ASP A 235 -26.80 -7.41 -23.86
CA ASP A 235 -27.08 -8.48 -24.81
C ASP A 235 -28.18 -8.06 -25.80
N GLN A 236 -27.87 -8.04 -27.11
CA GLN A 236 -28.77 -7.56 -28.19
C GLN A 236 -29.97 -8.48 -28.45
N GLY A 237 -30.11 -9.59 -27.70
CA GLY A 237 -31.16 -10.60 -27.90
C GLY A 237 -32.56 -10.17 -27.48
N ASN A 238 -32.71 -9.08 -26.71
CA ASN A 238 -34.01 -8.56 -26.28
C ASN A 238 -34.31 -7.18 -26.92
N PRO A 239 -35.15 -7.11 -27.96
CA PRO A 239 -35.44 -5.87 -28.68
C PRO A 239 -36.18 -4.79 -27.85
N ASP A 240 -36.67 -5.15 -26.66
CA ASP A 240 -37.34 -4.22 -25.74
C ASP A 240 -36.39 -3.61 -24.69
N GLN A 241 -35.13 -4.04 -24.63
CA GLN A 241 -34.15 -3.45 -23.73
C GLN A 241 -33.35 -2.34 -24.43
N PRO A 242 -33.26 -1.13 -23.83
CA PRO A 242 -32.41 -0.08 -24.36
C PRO A 242 -30.97 -0.58 -24.39
N VAL A 243 -30.27 -0.27 -25.48
CA VAL A 243 -28.84 -0.56 -25.60
C VAL A 243 -28.09 0.39 -24.67
N TYR A 244 -27.30 -0.16 -23.76
CA TYR A 244 -26.35 0.59 -22.96
C TYR A 244 -25.02 -0.15 -22.84
N TRP A 245 -23.99 0.60 -22.43
CA TRP A 245 -22.63 0.10 -22.26
C TRP A 245 -22.25 0.13 -20.79
N PHE A 246 -21.67 -0.96 -20.30
CA PHE A 246 -20.91 -0.97 -19.06
C PHE A 246 -19.47 -0.61 -19.35
N VAL A 247 -18.93 0.34 -18.60
CA VAL A 247 -17.55 0.79 -18.74
C VAL A 247 -16.87 0.80 -17.38
N ASP A 248 -15.78 0.06 -17.30
CA ASP A 248 -14.93 -0.03 -16.11
C ASP A 248 -13.53 0.48 -16.45
N VAL A 249 -12.98 1.32 -15.58
CA VAL A 249 -11.68 1.96 -15.76
C VAL A 249 -10.86 1.79 -14.48
N LEU A 250 -9.70 1.17 -14.59
CA LEU A 250 -8.70 1.06 -13.53
C LEU A 250 -7.53 1.96 -13.84
N SER A 251 -7.35 3.03 -13.07
CA SER A 251 -6.20 3.91 -13.18
C SER A 251 -6.03 4.72 -11.90
N SER A 252 -4.77 4.96 -11.50
CA SER A 252 -4.45 5.90 -10.42
C SER A 252 -4.91 7.34 -10.71
N GLN A 253 -5.27 7.61 -11.96
CA GLN A 253 -5.74 8.91 -12.44
C GLN A 253 -7.27 8.97 -12.64
N TRP A 254 -8.00 7.91 -12.30
CA TRP A 254 -9.44 7.81 -12.52
C TRP A 254 -10.23 8.75 -11.61
N MET A 255 -11.13 9.54 -12.20
CA MET A 255 -11.98 10.52 -11.50
C MET A 255 -13.44 10.08 -11.36
N GLY A 256 -13.80 8.87 -11.81
CA GLY A 256 -15.17 8.37 -11.75
C GLY A 256 -15.47 7.58 -10.48
N VAL A 257 -16.25 6.49 -10.60
CA VAL A 257 -16.60 5.65 -9.45
C VAL A 257 -15.31 5.08 -8.83
N PRO A 258 -15.06 5.29 -7.52
CA PRO A 258 -13.92 4.69 -6.85
C PRO A 258 -13.96 3.18 -7.02
N VAL A 259 -12.87 2.62 -7.51
CA VAL A 259 -12.72 1.18 -7.61
C VAL A 259 -12.21 0.67 -6.26
N ALA A 260 -12.70 -0.48 -5.82
CA ALA A 260 -12.18 -1.14 -4.62
C ALA A 260 -10.66 -1.24 -4.69
N THR A 261 -9.92 -0.80 -3.66
CA THR A 261 -8.44 -0.79 -3.69
C THR A 261 -7.85 -2.18 -3.96
N CYS A 262 -8.55 -3.23 -3.54
CA CYS A 262 -8.26 -4.62 -3.91
C CYS A 262 -8.14 -4.89 -5.42
N VAL A 263 -8.99 -4.24 -6.23
CA VAL A 263 -9.01 -4.42 -7.67
C VAL A 263 -7.71 -3.95 -8.30
N GLU A 264 -7.11 -2.87 -7.79
CA GLU A 264 -5.81 -2.41 -8.26
C GLU A 264 -4.70 -3.39 -7.89
N ALA A 265 -4.69 -3.85 -6.63
CA ALA A 265 -3.71 -4.82 -6.13
C ALA A 265 -3.77 -6.16 -6.88
N TRP A 266 -4.95 -6.56 -7.35
CA TRP A 266 -5.17 -7.84 -8.02
C TRP A 266 -5.19 -7.73 -9.55
N GLY A 267 -5.49 -6.55 -10.10
CA GLY A 267 -5.79 -6.36 -11.51
C GLY A 267 -7.06 -7.09 -11.95
N VAL A 268 -8.08 -7.19 -11.09
CA VAL A 268 -9.31 -7.98 -11.32
C VAL A 268 -10.55 -7.10 -11.18
N LEU A 269 -11.29 -6.91 -12.27
CA LEU A 269 -12.53 -6.15 -12.29
C LEU A 269 -13.73 -6.96 -11.74
N PRO A 270 -14.72 -6.30 -11.11
CA PRO A 270 -16.04 -6.89 -10.86
C PRO A 270 -16.63 -7.51 -12.14
N PRO A 271 -17.59 -8.45 -12.05
CA PRO A 271 -18.26 -8.97 -13.23
C PRO A 271 -19.06 -7.87 -13.96
N VAL A 272 -19.27 -8.05 -15.27
CA VAL A 272 -20.10 -7.14 -16.07
C VAL A 272 -21.52 -7.12 -15.50
N GLY A 273 -22.07 -5.93 -15.28
CA GLY A 273 -23.35 -5.77 -14.59
C GLY A 273 -23.24 -5.56 -13.08
N GLY A 274 -22.04 -5.72 -12.51
CA GLY A 274 -21.78 -5.51 -11.09
C GLY A 274 -21.58 -6.81 -10.31
N PRO A 275 -20.92 -6.73 -9.14
CA PRO A 275 -20.66 -7.87 -8.28
C PRO A 275 -21.96 -8.38 -7.62
N PRO A 276 -21.94 -9.61 -7.05
CA PRO A 276 -23.03 -10.10 -6.24
C PRO A 276 -23.31 -9.18 -5.03
N GLU A 277 -24.51 -9.27 -4.46
CA GLU A 277 -24.99 -8.35 -3.42
C GLU A 277 -24.04 -8.22 -2.23
N TRP A 278 -23.48 -9.33 -1.73
CA TRP A 278 -22.53 -9.34 -0.61
C TRP A 278 -21.21 -8.60 -0.90
N LEU A 279 -20.92 -8.32 -2.16
CA LEU A 279 -19.76 -7.54 -2.64
C LEU A 279 -20.16 -6.18 -3.24
N SER A 280 -21.39 -5.73 -2.99
CA SER A 280 -21.91 -4.45 -3.46
C SER A 280 -21.88 -3.36 -2.37
N THR A 281 -21.92 -2.09 -2.79
CA THR A 281 -21.99 -0.93 -1.89
C THR A 281 -23.21 -0.06 -2.20
N PRO A 282 -24.28 -0.08 -1.40
CA PRO A 282 -25.50 0.65 -1.73
C PRO A 282 -25.28 2.16 -1.72
N THR A 283 -26.16 2.91 -2.39
CA THR A 283 -26.07 4.39 -2.39
C THR A 283 -26.54 5.00 -1.07
N GLN A 284 -27.49 4.34 -0.40
CA GLN A 284 -28.11 4.78 0.85
C GLN A 284 -27.78 3.78 1.97
N SER A 285 -27.52 4.29 3.17
CA SER A 285 -27.14 3.46 4.32
C SER A 285 -28.29 2.56 4.78
N GLU A 286 -29.53 3.02 4.65
CA GLU A 286 -30.74 2.29 5.04
C GLU A 286 -30.88 0.95 4.30
N THR A 287 -30.28 0.83 3.11
CA THR A 287 -30.25 -0.41 2.34
C THR A 287 -29.38 -1.50 2.98
N LEU A 288 -28.42 -1.14 3.84
CA LEU A 288 -27.63 -2.11 4.62
C LEU A 288 -28.40 -2.67 5.82
N GLY A 289 -29.58 -2.11 6.13
CA GLY A 289 -30.36 -2.45 7.31
C GLY A 289 -30.86 -3.89 7.28
N THR A 290 -30.63 -4.63 8.36
CA THR A 290 -31.09 -6.02 8.53
C THR A 290 -31.91 -6.18 9.81
N GLN A 291 -32.61 -7.31 9.95
CA GLN A 291 -33.45 -7.62 11.13
C GLN A 291 -33.07 -8.98 11.75
N ILE A 292 -31.78 -9.33 11.69
CA ILE A 292 -31.33 -10.67 12.06
C ILE A 292 -31.41 -10.84 13.60
N PRO A 293 -31.99 -11.95 14.11
CA PRO A 293 -31.99 -12.32 15.53
C PRO A 293 -30.61 -12.67 16.07
N TYR A 294 -29.77 -11.67 16.35
CA TYR A 294 -28.47 -11.95 16.95
C TYR A 294 -28.59 -12.38 18.41
N ASN A 295 -28.35 -13.66 18.68
CA ASN A 295 -28.46 -14.21 20.03
C ASN A 295 -27.41 -13.64 20.99
N TYR A 296 -26.16 -13.51 20.53
CA TYR A 296 -25.09 -12.94 21.34
C TYR A 296 -25.36 -11.46 21.62
N LEU A 297 -25.81 -10.69 20.63
CA LEU A 297 -26.16 -9.29 20.83
C LEU A 297 -27.34 -9.13 21.79
N ALA A 298 -28.41 -9.92 21.61
CA ALA A 298 -29.55 -9.90 22.51
C ALA A 298 -29.13 -10.17 23.97
N ALA A 299 -28.27 -11.17 24.18
CA ALA A 299 -27.76 -11.50 25.51
C ALA A 299 -26.99 -10.33 26.14
N ASN A 300 -26.09 -9.69 25.39
CA ASN A 300 -25.32 -8.54 25.87
C ASN A 300 -26.21 -7.32 26.17
N LEU A 301 -27.23 -7.06 25.35
CA LEU A 301 -28.19 -5.97 25.58
C LEU A 301 -29.04 -6.21 26.84
N ILE A 302 -29.43 -7.46 27.11
CA ILE A 302 -30.12 -7.81 28.36
C ILE A 302 -29.17 -7.69 29.56
N GLN A 303 -27.97 -8.27 29.46
CA GLN A 303 -26.99 -8.30 30.55
C GLN A 303 -26.49 -6.90 30.95
N SER A 304 -26.34 -6.00 29.97
CA SER A 304 -25.96 -4.60 30.21
C SER A 304 -27.12 -3.73 30.71
N GLY A 305 -28.35 -4.27 30.79
CA GLY A 305 -29.55 -3.56 31.21
C GLY A 305 -30.12 -2.62 30.14
N ALA A 306 -29.66 -2.70 28.88
CA ALA A 306 -30.26 -1.98 27.76
C ALA A 306 -31.69 -2.46 27.47
N VAL A 307 -31.96 -3.73 27.76
CA VAL A 307 -33.27 -4.38 27.61
C VAL A 307 -33.71 -4.96 28.95
N ASP A 308 -34.88 -4.54 29.44
CA ASP A 308 -35.50 -5.14 30.63
C ASP A 308 -36.24 -6.43 30.25
N ALA A 309 -35.60 -7.56 30.54
CA ALA A 309 -36.16 -8.89 30.33
C ALA A 309 -36.77 -9.50 31.61
N SER A 310 -37.08 -8.70 32.64
CA SER A 310 -37.81 -9.15 33.84
C SER A 310 -39.16 -9.84 33.57
N PRO A 311 -39.88 -9.62 32.45
CA PRO A 311 -41.06 -10.41 32.12
C PRO A 311 -40.77 -11.88 31.75
N CYS A 312 -39.53 -12.21 31.41
CA CYS A 312 -39.14 -13.57 31.07
C CYS A 312 -38.90 -14.41 32.34
N PRO A 313 -39.35 -15.67 32.40
CA PRO A 313 -39.18 -16.53 33.58
C PRO A 313 -37.72 -16.75 34.01
N ASP A 314 -36.79 -16.68 33.06
CA ASP A 314 -35.35 -16.84 33.25
C ASP A 314 -34.60 -15.49 33.24
N GLY A 315 -35.33 -14.37 33.31
CA GLY A 315 -34.75 -13.04 33.13
C GLY A 315 -34.21 -12.80 31.71
N GLY A 316 -34.61 -13.63 30.74
CA GLY A 316 -34.22 -13.52 29.33
C GLY A 316 -32.90 -14.20 28.97
N LEU A 317 -32.20 -14.82 29.92
CA LEU A 317 -30.88 -15.42 29.71
C LEU A 317 -30.88 -16.92 30.08
N LEU A 318 -30.16 -17.70 29.29
CA LEU A 318 -29.88 -19.11 29.53
C LEU A 318 -28.62 -19.27 30.41
N PRO A 319 -28.43 -20.43 31.07
CA PRO A 319 -27.28 -20.67 31.94
C PRO A 319 -25.90 -20.60 31.25
N ASP A 320 -25.85 -20.78 29.93
CA ASP A 320 -24.65 -20.66 29.10
C ASP A 320 -24.32 -19.19 28.74
N GLY A 321 -25.14 -18.24 29.18
CA GLY A 321 -25.00 -16.81 28.91
C GLY A 321 -25.67 -16.35 27.62
N GLY A 322 -26.28 -17.26 26.84
CA GLY A 322 -27.06 -16.89 25.64
C GLY A 322 -28.43 -16.31 25.99
N ALA A 323 -29.08 -15.64 25.04
CA ALA A 323 -30.45 -15.16 25.22
C ALA A 323 -31.44 -16.31 25.06
N SER A 324 -32.42 -16.41 25.96
CA SER A 324 -33.50 -17.38 25.86
C SER A 324 -34.47 -17.03 24.74
N ALA A 325 -35.38 -17.95 24.36
CA ALA A 325 -36.39 -17.64 23.34
C ALA A 325 -37.26 -16.43 23.72
N CYS A 326 -37.58 -16.28 25.01
CA CYS A 326 -38.27 -15.09 25.51
C CYS A 326 -37.38 -13.84 25.46
N GLY A 327 -36.12 -13.96 25.90
CA GLY A 327 -35.16 -12.85 25.84
C GLY A 327 -34.94 -12.33 24.42
N MET A 328 -34.81 -13.24 23.45
CA MET A 328 -34.69 -12.91 22.03
C MET A 328 -35.88 -12.12 21.48
N GLU A 329 -37.09 -12.42 21.96
CA GLU A 329 -38.29 -11.73 21.53
C GLU A 329 -38.38 -10.33 22.14
N ILE A 330 -38.12 -10.20 23.45
CA ILE A 330 -38.13 -8.90 24.13
C ILE A 330 -37.02 -7.99 23.59
N ALA A 331 -35.82 -8.53 23.35
CA ALA A 331 -34.69 -7.77 22.85
C ALA A 331 -34.79 -7.41 21.36
N ARG A 332 -35.77 -7.95 20.64
CA ARG A 332 -35.88 -7.82 19.17
C ARG A 332 -35.75 -6.38 18.66
N PRO A 333 -36.47 -5.38 19.20
CA PRO A 333 -36.37 -4.01 18.69
C PRO A 333 -34.98 -3.42 18.93
N ALA A 334 -34.42 -3.62 20.12
CA ALA A 334 -33.10 -3.12 20.48
C ALA A 334 -31.99 -3.78 19.64
N VAL A 335 -32.11 -5.07 19.31
CA VAL A 335 -31.20 -5.77 18.40
C VAL A 335 -31.26 -5.18 16.99
N ASN A 336 -32.45 -4.84 16.48
CA ASN A 336 -32.61 -4.22 15.16
C ASN A 336 -32.03 -2.80 15.13
N ASP A 337 -32.28 -1.99 16.16
CA ASP A 337 -31.74 -0.64 16.25
C ASP A 337 -30.21 -0.68 16.39
N TRP A 338 -29.70 -1.57 17.25
CA TRP A 338 -28.27 -1.65 17.52
C TRP A 338 -27.45 -2.12 16.31
N GLN A 339 -27.93 -3.14 15.59
CA GLN A 339 -27.19 -3.66 14.43
C GLN A 339 -27.12 -2.64 13.28
N ASN A 340 -28.11 -1.75 13.15
CA ASN A 340 -28.23 -0.82 12.02
C ASN A 340 -27.74 0.60 12.31
N GLN A 341 -27.47 0.95 13.57
CA GLN A 341 -26.91 2.27 13.92
C GLN A 341 -25.55 2.55 13.23
N PHE A 342 -24.82 1.50 12.85
CA PHE A 342 -23.51 1.59 12.23
C PHE A 342 -23.54 1.75 10.71
N ASP A 343 -24.71 1.64 10.06
CA ASP A 343 -24.82 1.56 8.59
C ASP A 343 -24.25 2.77 7.87
N GLY A 344 -24.47 3.98 8.41
CA GLY A 344 -23.89 5.20 7.87
C GLY A 344 -22.36 5.21 7.93
N ILE A 345 -21.77 4.71 9.01
CA ILE A 345 -20.32 4.64 9.19
C ILE A 345 -19.73 3.55 8.28
N ILE A 346 -20.39 2.40 8.17
CA ILE A 346 -19.99 1.31 7.26
C ILE A 346 -19.98 1.82 5.81
N LEU A 347 -21.03 2.51 5.39
CA LEU A 347 -21.12 3.06 4.04
C LEU A 347 -20.02 4.10 3.76
N ASN A 348 -19.70 4.95 4.74
CA ASN A 348 -18.61 5.92 4.60
C ASN A 348 -17.25 5.22 4.53
N ALA A 349 -16.98 4.24 5.41
CA ALA A 349 -15.76 3.45 5.37
C ALA A 349 -15.60 2.73 4.02
N ALA A 350 -16.69 2.18 3.47
CA ALA A 350 -16.68 1.55 2.15
C ALA A 350 -16.32 2.53 1.03
N ARG A 351 -16.83 3.77 1.08
CA ARG A 351 -16.49 4.82 0.10
C ARG A 351 -15.04 5.28 0.21
N GLU A 352 -14.50 5.37 1.42
CA GLU A 352 -13.13 5.82 1.66
C GLU A 352 -12.08 4.76 1.31
N THR A 353 -12.40 3.49 1.56
CA THR A 353 -11.46 2.36 1.42
C THR A 353 -11.67 1.54 0.16
N GLY A 354 -12.82 1.69 -0.49
CA GLY A 354 -13.24 0.84 -1.59
C GLY A 354 -13.64 -0.58 -1.18
N VAL A 355 -13.59 -0.96 0.10
CA VAL A 355 -14.09 -2.27 0.57
C VAL A 355 -15.61 -2.30 0.48
N PRO A 356 -16.25 -3.34 -0.08
CA PRO A 356 -17.71 -3.37 -0.21
C PRO A 356 -18.46 -3.23 1.13
N ALA A 357 -19.52 -2.42 1.15
CA ALA A 357 -20.26 -2.15 2.38
C ALA A 357 -21.01 -3.38 2.90
N HIS A 358 -21.62 -4.18 2.02
CA HIS A 358 -22.26 -5.43 2.43
C HIS A 358 -21.24 -6.43 2.98
N LEU A 359 -20.02 -6.47 2.43
CA LEU A 359 -18.94 -7.30 2.96
C LEU A 359 -18.59 -6.89 4.40
N LEU A 360 -18.41 -5.59 4.65
CA LEU A 360 -18.13 -5.08 6.00
C LEU A 360 -19.27 -5.40 6.97
N LYS A 361 -20.52 -5.16 6.55
CA LYS A 361 -21.71 -5.47 7.36
C LYS A 361 -21.78 -6.95 7.69
N ASN A 362 -21.56 -7.83 6.71
CA ASN A 362 -21.58 -9.28 6.90
C ASN A 362 -20.45 -9.74 7.80
N LEU A 363 -19.25 -9.16 7.66
CA LEU A 363 -18.10 -9.45 8.52
C LEU A 363 -18.41 -9.13 9.98
N PHE A 364 -18.83 -7.91 10.33
CA PHE A 364 -19.15 -7.56 11.72
C PHE A 364 -20.28 -8.41 12.32
N ALA A 365 -21.21 -8.79 11.47
CA ALA A 365 -22.31 -9.64 11.85
C ALA A 365 -21.91 -11.11 12.11
N ILE A 366 -20.77 -11.58 11.60
CA ILE A 366 -20.17 -12.89 11.93
C ILE A 366 -19.21 -12.75 13.12
N GLU A 367 -18.36 -11.72 13.11
CA GLU A 367 -17.29 -11.53 14.10
C GLU A 367 -17.82 -11.20 15.51
N SER A 368 -18.79 -10.29 15.60
CA SER A 368 -19.23 -9.76 16.89
C SER A 368 -20.74 -9.74 17.06
N GLN A 369 -21.49 -10.07 16.01
CA GLN A 369 -22.93 -9.81 15.95
C GLN A 369 -23.23 -8.33 16.31
N PHE A 370 -22.34 -7.42 15.89
CA PHE A 370 -22.36 -5.98 16.21
C PHE A 370 -22.14 -5.59 17.67
N TRP A 371 -21.71 -6.49 18.56
CA TRP A 371 -21.30 -6.12 19.91
C TRP A 371 -19.81 -5.74 19.95
N PRO A 372 -19.44 -4.46 20.14
CA PRO A 372 -18.06 -3.98 19.95
C PRO A 372 -17.12 -4.28 21.14
N GLY A 373 -17.60 -5.01 22.16
CA GLY A 373 -16.81 -5.37 23.33
C GLY A 373 -15.81 -6.51 23.06
N ASN A 374 -15.07 -6.88 24.10
CA ASN A 374 -14.11 -7.98 24.03
C ASN A 374 -14.81 -9.33 23.87
N SER A 375 -14.30 -10.20 23.01
CA SER A 375 -14.74 -11.60 22.96
C SER A 375 -14.05 -12.47 24.01
N VAL A 376 -14.55 -13.69 24.17
CA VAL A 376 -13.98 -14.73 25.05
C VAL A 376 -12.53 -15.09 24.68
N LYS A 377 -12.11 -14.82 23.44
CA LYS A 377 -10.75 -15.09 22.94
C LYS A 377 -9.79 -13.90 23.10
N ASN A 378 -10.22 -12.81 23.74
CA ASN A 378 -9.53 -11.52 23.82
C ASN A 378 -9.36 -10.81 22.46
N ASP A 379 -10.13 -11.20 21.45
CA ASP A 379 -10.24 -10.43 20.22
C ASP A 379 -11.12 -9.21 20.49
N ILE A 380 -10.85 -8.07 19.83
CA ILE A 380 -11.35 -6.76 20.25
C ILE A 380 -12.12 -6.05 19.15
N GLY A 381 -13.27 -5.46 19.48
CA GLY A 381 -14.03 -4.59 18.59
C GLY A 381 -14.96 -5.36 17.64
N LEU A 382 -15.65 -4.61 16.76
CA LEU A 382 -16.68 -5.15 15.87
C LEU A 382 -16.18 -6.25 14.92
N GLY A 383 -14.93 -6.16 14.47
CA GLY A 383 -14.27 -7.14 13.61
C GLY A 383 -13.25 -8.02 14.32
N GLN A 384 -13.24 -8.04 15.67
CA GLN A 384 -12.41 -8.95 16.48
C GLN A 384 -10.91 -8.89 16.14
N LEU A 385 -10.30 -7.71 16.26
CA LEU A 385 -8.89 -7.49 15.92
C LEU A 385 -7.96 -8.24 16.88
N THR A 386 -6.99 -8.97 16.33
CA THR A 386 -5.90 -9.64 17.05
C THR A 386 -4.59 -8.87 16.91
N GLU A 387 -3.55 -9.25 17.68
CA GLU A 387 -2.21 -8.65 17.50
C GLU A 387 -1.66 -8.93 16.10
N GLN A 388 -1.88 -10.13 15.56
CA GLN A 388 -1.46 -10.52 14.22
C GLN A 388 -2.26 -9.77 13.14
N GLY A 389 -3.55 -9.53 13.38
CA GLY A 389 -4.39 -8.69 12.54
C GLY A 389 -3.89 -7.24 12.52
N ALA A 390 -3.49 -6.71 13.68
CA ALA A 390 -2.89 -5.38 13.80
C ALA A 390 -1.51 -5.31 13.08
N ASP A 391 -0.68 -6.35 13.18
CA ASP A 391 0.58 -6.45 12.44
C ASP A 391 0.32 -6.38 10.92
N THR A 392 -0.65 -7.16 10.45
CA THR A 392 -1.04 -7.21 9.05
C THR A 392 -1.53 -5.85 8.57
N ALA A 393 -2.43 -5.20 9.33
CA ALA A 393 -2.96 -3.88 9.02
C ALA A 393 -1.86 -2.82 8.88
N LEU A 394 -0.89 -2.80 9.79
CA LEU A 394 0.19 -1.81 9.79
C LEU A 394 1.27 -2.12 8.73
N MET A 395 1.52 -3.39 8.44
CA MET A 395 2.53 -3.81 7.47
C MET A 395 2.05 -3.66 6.02
N TRP A 396 0.83 -4.09 5.73
CA TRP A 396 0.29 -4.18 4.37
C TRP A 396 -0.60 -3.00 3.98
N ASN A 397 -0.78 -2.02 4.86
CA ASN A 397 -1.38 -0.73 4.52
C ASN A 397 -0.46 0.44 4.92
N PRO A 398 0.62 0.71 4.15
CA PRO A 398 1.54 1.80 4.44
C PRO A 398 0.88 3.18 4.57
N PRO A 399 -0.15 3.55 3.78
CA PRO A 399 -0.90 4.79 4.00
C PRO A 399 -1.55 4.86 5.39
N PHE A 400 -2.19 3.78 5.84
CA PHE A 400 -2.77 3.71 7.18
C PHE A 400 -1.69 3.82 8.27
N PHE A 401 -0.58 3.10 8.13
CA PHE A 401 0.56 3.21 9.05
C PHE A 401 1.06 4.65 9.17
N LYS A 402 1.23 5.36 8.04
CA LYS A 402 1.69 6.77 8.02
C LYS A 402 0.72 7.72 8.73
N GLN A 403 -0.58 7.40 8.76
CA GLN A 403 -1.59 8.20 9.47
C GLN A 403 -1.66 7.85 10.95
N PHE A 404 -1.60 6.56 11.28
CA PHE A 404 -1.80 6.08 12.66
C PHE A 404 -0.55 6.27 13.53
N CYS A 405 0.64 5.96 13.01
CA CYS A 405 1.88 5.97 13.78
C CYS A 405 2.14 7.33 14.50
N PRO A 406 2.01 8.50 13.84
CA PRO A 406 2.24 9.79 14.48
C PRO A 406 1.25 10.15 15.60
N LEU A 407 0.11 9.43 15.71
CA LEU A 407 -0.87 9.64 16.78
C LEU A 407 -0.42 9.02 18.12
N VAL A 408 0.51 8.07 18.07
CA VAL A 408 0.89 7.23 19.22
C VAL A 408 2.38 7.26 19.52
N MET A 409 3.22 7.70 18.57
CA MET A 409 4.66 7.84 18.77
C MET A 409 5.26 8.99 17.96
N ASP A 410 6.54 9.30 18.23
CA ASP A 410 7.24 10.41 17.58
C ASP A 410 7.41 10.20 16.06
N SER A 411 7.36 11.31 15.32
CA SER A 411 7.41 11.28 13.86
C SER A 411 8.77 10.80 13.31
N GLU A 412 9.86 10.94 14.09
CA GLU A 412 11.18 10.47 13.68
C GLU A 412 11.20 8.93 13.61
N ARG A 413 10.66 8.24 14.61
CA ARG A 413 10.47 6.79 14.61
C ARG A 413 9.53 6.34 13.49
N CYS A 414 8.42 7.05 13.29
CA CYS A 414 7.49 6.72 12.21
C CYS A 414 8.11 6.84 10.82
N SER A 415 9.04 7.79 10.62
CA SER A 415 9.68 8.03 9.32
C SER A 415 10.54 6.84 8.83
N LYS A 416 10.98 5.96 9.73
CA LYS A 416 11.70 4.72 9.38
C LYS A 416 10.83 3.73 8.61
N GLY A 417 9.51 3.78 8.77
CA GLY A 417 8.58 2.78 8.23
C GLY A 417 8.41 1.54 9.11
N TYR A 418 7.27 0.87 8.98
CA TYR A 418 6.86 -0.25 9.85
C TYR A 418 7.90 -1.38 9.94
N LEU A 419 8.50 -1.77 8.81
CA LEU A 419 9.45 -2.88 8.78
C LEU A 419 10.82 -2.55 9.38
N TYR A 420 11.18 -1.27 9.53
CA TYR A 420 12.53 -0.84 9.90
C TYR A 420 12.63 -0.23 11.31
N MET A 421 11.54 -0.24 12.08
CA MET A 421 11.52 0.33 13.44
C MET A 421 11.86 -0.65 14.57
N GLY A 422 12.10 -1.93 14.25
CA GLY A 422 12.42 -2.96 15.24
C GLY A 422 11.20 -3.47 16.00
N GLU A 423 11.34 -4.64 16.63
CA GLU A 423 10.20 -5.38 17.19
C GLU A 423 9.52 -4.68 18.37
N GLU A 424 10.29 -4.01 19.23
CA GLU A 424 9.73 -3.26 20.36
C GLU A 424 8.76 -2.17 19.90
N ASN A 425 9.15 -1.37 18.91
CA ASN A 425 8.28 -0.31 18.37
C ASN A 425 7.09 -0.89 17.60
N ARG A 426 7.27 -1.98 16.84
CA ARG A 426 6.16 -2.66 16.16
C ARG A 426 5.14 -3.21 17.16
N SER A 427 5.59 -3.91 18.19
CA SER A 427 4.72 -4.44 19.25
C SER A 427 3.95 -3.33 19.95
N TYR A 428 4.61 -2.21 20.26
CA TYR A 428 3.94 -1.03 20.80
C TYR A 428 2.84 -0.51 19.88
N LEU A 429 3.09 -0.37 18.57
CA LEU A 429 2.07 0.07 17.60
C LEU A 429 0.89 -0.90 17.51
N ARG A 430 1.14 -2.21 17.51
CA ARG A 430 0.08 -3.21 17.47
C ARG A 430 -0.82 -3.10 18.68
N LEU A 431 -0.23 -3.01 19.88
CA LEU A 431 -0.97 -2.82 21.13
C LEU A 431 -1.72 -1.48 21.14
N ALA A 432 -1.11 -0.40 20.63
CA ALA A 432 -1.77 0.89 20.52
C ALA A 432 -2.99 0.83 19.59
N LEU A 433 -2.88 0.13 18.46
CA LEU A 433 -3.99 -0.07 17.52
C LEU A 433 -5.12 -0.90 18.14
N ILE A 434 -4.77 -2.00 18.81
CA ILE A 434 -5.72 -2.82 19.57
C ILE A 434 -6.48 -1.98 20.60
N ASN A 435 -5.77 -1.16 21.37
CA ASN A 435 -6.39 -0.27 22.35
C ASN A 435 -7.29 0.79 21.70
N ALA A 436 -6.93 1.29 20.52
CA ALA A 436 -7.71 2.28 19.79
C ALA A 436 -9.06 1.73 19.28
N VAL A 437 -9.14 0.43 18.99
CA VAL A 437 -10.39 -0.24 18.56
C VAL A 437 -11.18 -0.85 19.71
N ASN A 438 -10.65 -0.82 20.93
CA ASN A 438 -11.35 -1.33 22.11
C ASN A 438 -12.43 -0.35 22.57
N ALA A 439 -13.68 -0.73 22.31
CA ALA A 439 -14.85 0.04 22.72
C ALA A 439 -15.29 -0.23 24.17
N THR A 440 -14.70 -1.20 24.88
CA THR A 440 -15.05 -1.49 26.27
C THR A 440 -14.64 -0.32 27.18
N CYS A 441 -15.56 0.17 28.01
CA CYS A 441 -15.35 1.35 28.84
C CYS A 441 -16.14 1.25 30.15
N GLU A 442 -15.46 1.32 31.30
CA GLU A 442 -16.08 1.14 32.64
C GLU A 442 -17.15 2.19 32.97
N ASN A 443 -16.96 3.43 32.49
CA ASN A 443 -17.82 4.57 32.85
C ASN A 443 -18.79 4.98 31.73
N CYS A 444 -18.85 4.20 30.64
CA CYS A 444 -19.70 4.51 29.50
C CYS A 444 -21.10 3.86 29.66
N PRO A 445 -22.16 4.44 29.08
CA PRO A 445 -23.45 3.77 28.99
C PRO A 445 -23.30 2.36 28.41
N LEU A 446 -23.91 1.37 29.05
CA LEU A 446 -23.85 -0.05 28.67
C LEU A 446 -22.44 -0.67 28.67
N GLY A 447 -21.44 0.03 29.23
CA GLY A 447 -20.04 -0.42 29.23
C GLY A 447 -19.33 -0.25 27.89
N ILE A 448 -19.90 0.51 26.94
CA ILE A 448 -19.42 0.63 25.56
C ILE A 448 -19.27 2.09 25.15
N ASP A 449 -18.12 2.44 24.59
CA ASP A 449 -17.82 3.71 23.92
C ASP A 449 -18.20 3.59 22.42
N LEU A 450 -19.35 4.16 22.06
CA LEU A 450 -19.86 4.10 20.68
C LEU A 450 -19.02 4.91 19.68
N ASP A 451 -18.33 5.97 20.14
CA ASP A 451 -17.46 6.75 19.26
C ASP A 451 -16.22 5.92 18.87
N ARG A 452 -15.65 5.18 19.82
CA ARG A 452 -14.58 4.20 19.52
C ARG A 452 -15.06 3.04 18.67
N ALA A 453 -16.26 2.52 18.94
CA ALA A 453 -16.85 1.48 18.09
C ALA A 453 -16.99 1.97 16.65
N GLY A 454 -17.45 3.22 16.45
CA GLY A 454 -17.50 3.87 15.15
C GLY A 454 -16.13 4.00 14.48
N PHE A 455 -15.11 4.48 15.21
CA PHE A 455 -13.74 4.56 14.71
C PHE A 455 -13.19 3.18 14.28
N SER A 456 -13.51 2.12 15.03
CA SER A 456 -13.05 0.77 14.74
C SER A 456 -13.50 0.25 13.37
N ILE A 457 -14.67 0.66 12.88
CA ILE A 457 -15.20 0.25 11.57
C ILE A 457 -14.22 0.61 10.45
N THR A 458 -13.71 1.85 10.46
CA THR A 458 -12.73 2.29 9.47
C THR A 458 -11.41 1.56 9.61
N VAL A 459 -10.98 1.23 10.84
CA VAL A 459 -9.79 0.39 11.06
C VAL A 459 -9.98 -0.99 10.46
N PHE A 460 -11.12 -1.65 10.68
CA PHE A 460 -11.39 -2.98 10.12
C PHE A 460 -11.47 -2.99 8.60
N ALA A 461 -12.05 -1.94 7.99
CA ALA A 461 -12.01 -1.77 6.55
C ALA A 461 -10.56 -1.68 6.03
N ARG A 462 -9.70 -0.91 6.69
CA ARG A 462 -8.27 -0.81 6.36
C ARG A 462 -7.50 -2.11 6.61
N THR A 463 -7.88 -2.89 7.62
CA THR A 463 -7.35 -4.23 7.87
C THR A 463 -7.74 -5.21 6.77
N LEU A 464 -8.98 -5.15 6.26
CA LEU A 464 -9.38 -5.94 5.10
C LEU A 464 -8.59 -5.55 3.84
N MET A 465 -8.35 -4.27 3.60
CA MET A 465 -7.46 -3.82 2.50
C MET A 465 -6.06 -4.42 2.65
N ALA A 466 -5.48 -4.36 3.85
CA ALA A 466 -4.16 -4.94 4.14
C ALA A 466 -4.13 -6.45 3.87
N ASN A 467 -5.17 -7.18 4.30
CA ASN A 467 -5.30 -8.60 4.00
C ASN A 467 -5.43 -8.85 2.50
N CYS A 468 -6.11 -7.99 1.76
CA CYS A 468 -6.25 -8.11 0.32
C CYS A 468 -4.92 -7.95 -0.43
N GLU A 469 -4.10 -6.98 -0.02
CA GLU A 469 -2.74 -6.76 -0.52
C GLU A 469 -1.85 -7.97 -0.25
N GLN A 470 -1.84 -8.46 0.99
CA GLN A 470 -1.08 -9.65 1.36
C GLN A 470 -1.55 -10.89 0.58
N THR A 471 -2.85 -11.05 0.37
CA THR A 471 -3.44 -12.16 -0.41
C THR A 471 -2.98 -12.08 -1.87
N SER A 472 -2.93 -10.88 -2.48
CA SER A 472 -2.36 -10.68 -3.82
C SER A 472 -0.91 -11.13 -3.89
N GLN A 473 -0.10 -10.74 -2.88
CA GLN A 473 1.30 -11.14 -2.81
C GLN A 473 1.47 -12.65 -2.65
N VAL A 474 0.62 -13.32 -1.86
CA VAL A 474 0.60 -14.78 -1.74
C VAL A 474 0.33 -15.42 -3.09
N VAL A 475 -0.74 -15.00 -3.79
CA VAL A 475 -1.05 -15.52 -5.13
C VAL A 475 0.14 -15.33 -6.07
N TRP A 476 0.75 -14.15 -6.09
CA TRP A 476 1.91 -13.86 -6.93
C TRP A 476 3.11 -14.77 -6.62
N ASN A 477 3.43 -14.95 -5.33
CA ASN A 477 4.56 -15.78 -4.88
C ASN A 477 4.43 -17.25 -5.34
N TYR A 478 3.22 -17.80 -5.28
CA TYR A 478 2.96 -19.23 -5.50
C TYR A 478 2.48 -19.59 -6.92
N ASN A 479 2.25 -18.60 -7.79
CA ASN A 479 1.75 -18.82 -9.15
C ASN A 479 2.67 -18.23 -10.22
N GLY A 480 3.98 -18.44 -10.06
CA GLY A 480 4.98 -18.07 -11.06
C GLY A 480 5.10 -16.56 -11.28
N ARG A 481 4.84 -15.75 -10.25
CA ARG A 481 4.94 -14.28 -10.28
C ARG A 481 4.00 -13.62 -11.28
N LYS A 482 2.85 -14.25 -11.52
CA LYS A 482 1.75 -13.67 -12.27
C LYS A 482 0.80 -12.95 -11.33
N THR A 483 0.24 -11.84 -11.79
CA THR A 483 -0.82 -11.15 -11.05
C THR A 483 -2.10 -11.99 -11.04
N PRO A 484 -2.97 -11.85 -10.01
CA PRO A 484 -4.25 -12.56 -9.99
C PRO A 484 -5.09 -12.36 -11.26
N GLY A 485 -5.10 -11.15 -11.82
CA GLY A 485 -5.75 -10.86 -13.10
C GLY A 485 -5.18 -11.66 -14.27
N GLN A 486 -3.85 -11.86 -14.34
CA GLN A 486 -3.22 -12.71 -15.37
C GLN A 486 -3.54 -14.21 -15.22
N LEU A 487 -3.98 -14.61 -14.03
CA LEU A 487 -4.35 -15.99 -13.71
C LEU A 487 -5.83 -16.27 -13.94
N GLY A 488 -6.63 -15.25 -14.27
CA GLY A 488 -8.07 -15.39 -14.46
C GLY A 488 -8.82 -15.67 -13.16
N ILE A 489 -8.28 -15.26 -12.00
CA ILE A 489 -8.99 -15.38 -10.73
C ILE A 489 -10.14 -14.38 -10.71
N SER A 490 -11.34 -14.84 -10.36
CA SER A 490 -12.54 -14.01 -10.37
C SER A 490 -12.50 -12.95 -9.26
N TYR A 491 -13.26 -11.86 -9.45
CA TYR A 491 -13.45 -10.84 -8.41
C TYR A 491 -14.04 -11.41 -7.12
N GLU A 492 -14.90 -12.43 -7.25
CA GLU A 492 -15.50 -13.08 -6.09
C GLU A 492 -14.47 -13.94 -5.35
N ASP A 493 -13.68 -14.74 -6.07
CA ASP A 493 -12.62 -15.57 -5.48
C ASP A 493 -11.54 -14.74 -4.81
N MET A 494 -11.20 -13.57 -5.39
CA MET A 494 -10.31 -12.58 -4.75
C MET A 494 -10.77 -12.24 -3.32
N TRP A 495 -12.05 -11.88 -3.16
CA TRP A 495 -12.58 -11.53 -1.85
C TRP A 495 -12.71 -12.74 -0.93
N LYS A 496 -13.06 -13.92 -1.47
CA LYS A 496 -13.07 -15.17 -0.70
C LYS A 496 -11.67 -15.51 -0.16
N PHE A 497 -10.62 -15.40 -0.97
CA PHE A 497 -9.24 -15.60 -0.51
C PHE A 497 -8.79 -14.53 0.48
N THR A 498 -9.21 -13.28 0.29
CA THR A 498 -8.95 -12.19 1.24
C THR A 498 -9.57 -12.49 2.60
N LEU A 499 -10.78 -13.07 2.64
CA LEU A 499 -11.45 -13.49 3.87
C LEU A 499 -10.75 -14.71 4.52
N VAL A 500 -10.22 -15.66 3.73
CA VAL A 500 -9.37 -16.72 4.27
C VAL A 500 -8.14 -16.13 4.95
N ASN A 501 -7.49 -15.15 4.32
CA ASN A 501 -6.34 -14.48 4.92
C ASN A 501 -6.73 -13.71 6.20
N TYR A 502 -7.85 -12.98 6.17
CA TYR A 502 -8.35 -12.26 7.35
C TYR A 502 -8.60 -13.19 8.54
N ASN A 503 -9.20 -14.36 8.30
CA ASN A 503 -9.62 -15.29 9.35
C ASN A 503 -8.51 -16.25 9.81
N ALA A 504 -7.75 -16.82 8.87
CA ALA A 504 -6.78 -17.88 9.13
C ALA A 504 -5.32 -17.47 8.85
N GLY A 505 -5.08 -16.29 8.25
CA GLY A 505 -3.76 -15.75 7.99
C GLY A 505 -3.11 -16.24 6.68
N GLY A 506 -2.11 -15.47 6.24
CA GLY A 506 -1.50 -15.65 4.92
C GLY A 506 -0.70 -16.93 4.79
N GLY A 507 -0.25 -17.51 5.90
CA GLY A 507 0.43 -18.81 5.93
C GLY A 507 -0.51 -19.96 5.53
N CYS A 508 -1.70 -20.02 6.12
CA CYS A 508 -2.74 -21.00 5.75
C CYS A 508 -3.07 -20.93 4.25
N LEU A 509 -3.21 -19.70 3.74
CA LEU A 509 -3.51 -19.49 2.33
C LEU A 509 -2.34 -19.90 1.43
N ALA A 510 -1.10 -19.54 1.79
CA ALA A 510 0.11 -19.89 1.05
C ALA A 510 0.29 -21.40 0.93
N GLU A 511 0.15 -22.15 2.04
CA GLU A 511 0.24 -23.61 2.05
C GLU A 511 -0.86 -24.26 1.18
N ALA A 512 -2.07 -23.69 1.18
CA ALA A 512 -3.16 -24.19 0.34
C ALA A 512 -2.87 -23.97 -1.15
N PHE A 513 -2.37 -22.80 -1.54
CA PHE A 513 -1.98 -22.53 -2.93
C PHE A 513 -0.82 -23.42 -3.39
N GLU A 514 0.18 -23.64 -2.54
CA GLU A 514 1.28 -24.56 -2.83
C GLU A 514 0.76 -25.97 -3.10
N SER A 515 -0.04 -26.50 -2.18
CA SER A 515 -0.59 -27.86 -2.27
C SER A 515 -1.55 -28.03 -3.45
N ALA A 516 -2.41 -27.04 -3.71
CA ALA A 516 -3.35 -27.07 -4.83
C ALA A 516 -2.64 -26.98 -6.19
N SER A 517 -1.53 -26.22 -6.27
CA SER A 517 -0.69 -26.11 -7.46
C SER A 517 -0.04 -27.46 -7.81
N GLU A 518 0.45 -28.21 -6.81
CA GLU A 518 0.98 -29.56 -7.01
C GLU A 518 -0.08 -30.52 -7.58
N ASN A 519 -1.35 -30.32 -7.23
CA ASN A 519 -2.48 -31.12 -7.69
C ASN A 519 -3.18 -30.56 -8.94
N LYS A 520 -2.69 -29.44 -9.50
CA LYS A 520 -3.21 -28.77 -10.71
C LYS A 520 -4.68 -28.36 -10.60
N GLU A 521 -5.07 -27.93 -9.41
CA GLU A 521 -6.43 -27.50 -9.14
C GLU A 521 -6.73 -26.13 -9.78
N PRO A 522 -8.00 -25.85 -10.12
CA PRO A 522 -8.38 -24.54 -10.60
C PRO A 522 -8.18 -23.48 -9.50
N LEU A 523 -7.71 -22.29 -9.89
CA LEU A 523 -7.49 -21.14 -9.00
C LEU A 523 -8.83 -20.45 -8.63
N THR A 524 -9.73 -21.24 -8.08
CA THR A 524 -11.07 -20.87 -7.59
C THR A 524 -11.15 -21.18 -6.11
N PHE A 525 -12.05 -20.54 -5.37
CA PHE A 525 -12.19 -20.83 -3.95
C PHE A 525 -12.45 -22.32 -3.70
N GLU A 526 -13.32 -22.94 -4.50
CA GLU A 526 -13.69 -24.35 -4.39
C GLU A 526 -12.51 -25.30 -4.73
N GLY A 527 -11.59 -24.88 -5.60
CA GLY A 527 -10.39 -25.64 -5.94
C GLY A 527 -9.27 -25.53 -4.90
N ILE A 528 -9.14 -24.38 -4.24
CA ILE A 528 -8.07 -24.12 -3.26
C ILE A 528 -8.48 -24.49 -1.84
N SER A 529 -9.72 -24.19 -1.43
CA SER A 529 -10.16 -24.36 -0.04
C SER A 529 -10.01 -25.78 0.52
N PRO A 530 -10.16 -26.88 -0.24
CA PRO A 530 -9.94 -28.24 0.28
C PRO A 530 -8.51 -28.50 0.76
N TYR A 531 -7.55 -27.70 0.29
CA TYR A 531 -6.12 -27.83 0.62
C TYR A 531 -5.70 -27.00 1.84
N LEU A 532 -6.63 -26.27 2.46
CA LEU A 532 -6.38 -25.64 3.75
C LEU A 532 -6.02 -26.69 4.80
N ALA A 533 -4.91 -26.46 5.51
CA ALA A 533 -4.46 -27.33 6.59
C ALA A 533 -5.58 -27.48 7.66
N PRO A 534 -5.61 -28.59 8.42
CA PRO A 534 -6.71 -28.87 9.37
C PRO A 534 -7.01 -27.73 10.35
N ALA A 535 -6.00 -26.99 10.80
CA ALA A 535 -6.16 -25.84 11.70
C ALA A 535 -6.83 -24.63 11.03
N CYS A 536 -6.80 -24.54 9.70
CA CYS A 536 -7.29 -23.43 8.89
C CYS A 536 -8.67 -23.71 8.28
N GLN A 537 -9.20 -24.95 8.37
CA GLN A 537 -10.45 -25.33 7.70
C GLN A 537 -11.69 -24.57 8.20
N GLY A 538 -11.64 -24.00 9.41
CA GLY A 538 -12.69 -23.11 9.90
C GLY A 538 -12.94 -21.90 8.99
N ALA A 539 -11.93 -21.47 8.23
CA ALA A 539 -12.06 -20.36 7.29
C ALA A 539 -13.05 -20.66 6.15
N ILE A 540 -13.28 -21.93 5.81
CA ILE A 540 -14.22 -22.31 4.75
C ILE A 540 -15.65 -21.95 5.16
N GLU A 541 -16.05 -22.34 6.36
CA GLU A 541 -17.36 -22.00 6.90
C GLU A 541 -17.49 -20.48 7.09
N TYR A 542 -16.45 -19.84 7.61
CA TYR A 542 -16.41 -18.38 7.78
C TYR A 542 -16.68 -17.63 6.47
N VAL A 543 -15.96 -17.98 5.39
CA VAL A 543 -16.15 -17.36 4.06
C VAL A 543 -17.59 -17.60 3.57
N ASN A 544 -18.09 -18.83 3.68
CA ASN A 544 -19.43 -19.17 3.22
C ASN A 544 -20.54 -18.47 4.00
N GLN A 545 -20.36 -18.23 5.30
CA GLN A 545 -21.32 -17.49 6.12
C GLN A 545 -21.36 -15.99 5.75
N ILE A 546 -20.25 -15.44 5.27
CA ILE A 546 -20.18 -14.03 4.82
C ILE A 546 -20.74 -13.87 3.39
N SER A 547 -20.45 -14.81 2.49
CA SER A 547 -20.80 -14.70 1.06
C SER A 547 -22.24 -15.11 0.73
N ASN A 548 -22.88 -15.95 1.55
CA ASN A 548 -24.23 -16.46 1.31
C ASN A 548 -25.31 -15.83 2.21
N ARG A 549 -25.03 -14.67 2.81
CA ARG A 549 -25.86 -14.09 3.85
C ARG A 549 -27.06 -13.30 3.34
#